data_AF-A0A960IFQ5-F1
#
_entry.id   AF-A0A960IFQ5-F1
#
_cell.length_a   1.000
_cell.length_b   1.000
_cell.length_c   1.000
_cell.angle_alpha   90.00
_cell.angle_beta   90.00
_cell.angle_gamma   90.00
#
_symmetry.space_group_name_H-M   'P 1'
#
loop_
_entity.id
_entity.type
_entity.pdbx_description
1 polymer ?
#
loop_
_entity_poly.entity_id
_entity_poly.type
_entity_poly.pdbx_seq_one_letter_code
_entity_poly.pdbx_strand_id
1 'polypeptide(L)'
;MVTVPRYREGMRVLFAGDWHGDEEWADRVIRRAVDDGCETVVQLGDFGFGFFWLGDDPAEPGDWAPRCPFARAVSALATRAGVRVVFVDGNHDNQVLLGRLAE
;
A
#
# COMPACT_ATOMS: atom_id res chain seq x y z
N MET A 1 -26.14 -9.96 20.63
CA MET A 1 -24.96 -10.85 20.63
C MET A 1 -23.90 -10.16 19.78
N VAL A 2 -22.87 -9.58 20.40
CA VAL A 2 -21.77 -8.92 19.67
C VAL A 2 -20.70 -9.97 19.43
N THR A 3 -20.48 -10.33 18.16
CA THR A 3 -19.39 -11.23 17.78
C THR A 3 -18.09 -10.45 17.84
N VAL A 4 -17.29 -10.67 18.88
CA VAL A 4 -15.89 -10.21 18.91
C VAL A 4 -15.10 -11.06 17.92
N PRO A 5 -14.33 -10.47 16.99
CA PRO A 5 -13.51 -11.24 16.06
C PRO A 5 -12.50 -12.06 16.87
N ARG A 6 -12.48 -13.38 16.64
CA ARG A 6 -11.35 -14.19 17.10
C ARG A 6 -10.14 -13.82 16.25
N TYR A 7 -9.16 -13.14 16.82
CA TYR A 7 -7.83 -13.06 16.23
C TYR A 7 -7.33 -14.51 16.01
N ARG A 8 -6.91 -14.82 14.78
CA ARG A 8 -6.30 -16.12 14.51
C ARG A 8 -5.01 -16.19 15.30
N GLU A 9 -4.96 -17.10 16.26
CA GLU A 9 -3.74 -17.41 16.99
C GLU A 9 -2.66 -17.79 15.97
N GLY A 10 -1.54 -17.06 15.96
CA GLY A 10 -0.46 -17.26 14.98
C GLY A 10 -0.45 -16.35 13.75
N MET A 11 -1.37 -15.39 13.61
CA MET A 11 -1.29 -14.41 12.52
C MET A 11 -0.07 -13.49 12.70
N ARG A 12 0.84 -13.48 11.71
CA ARG A 12 2.01 -12.61 11.69
C ARG A 12 1.80 -11.44 10.75
N VAL A 13 2.17 -10.26 11.22
CA VAL A 13 2.05 -8.99 10.50
C VAL A 13 3.40 -8.30 10.49
N LEU A 14 3.84 -7.85 9.33
CA LEU A 14 5.05 -7.06 9.16
C LEU A 14 4.66 -5.57 9.08
N PHE A 15 5.40 -4.71 9.77
CA PHE A 15 5.22 -3.26 9.72
C PHE A 15 6.43 -2.61 9.04
N ALA A 16 6.20 -1.75 8.05
CA ALA A 16 7.27 -1.05 7.33
C ALA A 16 6.77 0.29 6.75
N GLY A 17 7.49 1.40 6.92
CA GLY A 17 7.15 2.70 6.32
C GLY A 17 8.14 3.11 5.23
N ASP A 18 7.95 4.32 4.71
CA ASP A 18 8.96 5.06 3.94
C ASP A 18 9.39 4.33 2.66
N TRP A 19 8.42 3.95 1.83
CA TRP A 19 8.74 3.30 0.56
C TRP A 19 9.05 4.33 -0.52
N HIS A 20 8.48 5.53 -0.44
CA HIS A 20 8.78 6.68 -1.30
C HIS A 20 8.71 6.34 -2.80
N GLY A 21 7.84 5.41 -3.19
CA GLY A 21 7.70 4.97 -4.58
C GLY A 21 8.79 4.04 -5.09
N ASP A 22 9.64 3.48 -4.21
CA ASP A 22 10.70 2.54 -4.55
C ASP A 22 10.14 1.11 -4.69
N GLU A 23 9.98 0.65 -5.93
CA GLU A 23 9.48 -0.68 -6.25
C GLU A 23 10.41 -1.81 -5.78
N GLU A 24 11.73 -1.61 -5.79
CA GLU A 24 12.70 -2.61 -5.34
C GLU A 24 12.65 -2.77 -3.82
N TRP A 25 12.46 -1.66 -3.10
CA TRP A 25 12.26 -1.68 -1.67
C TRP A 25 10.94 -2.37 -1.29
N ALA A 26 9.85 -2.04 -1.97
CA ALA A 26 8.56 -2.70 -1.77
C ALA A 26 8.65 -4.22 -1.98
N ASP A 27 9.27 -4.66 -3.07
CA ASP A 27 9.53 -6.07 -3.38
C ASP A 27 10.35 -6.76 -2.29
N ARG A 28 11.41 -6.10 -1.79
CA ARG A 28 12.22 -6.61 -0.67
C ARG A 28 11.40 -6.81 0.60
N VAL A 29 10.54 -5.86 0.96
CA VAL A 29 9.68 -5.96 2.14
C VAL A 29 8.65 -7.07 1.98
N ILE A 30 8.04 -7.21 0.79
CA ILE A 30 7.07 -8.27 0.50
C ILE A 30 7.72 -9.66 0.57
N ARG A 31 8.91 -9.84 -0.01
CA ARG A 31 9.67 -11.10 0.13
C ARG A 31 9.99 -11.40 1.58
N ARG A 32 10.40 -10.38 2.34
CA ARG A 32 10.68 -10.55 3.76
C ARG A 32 9.44 -11.01 4.54
N ALA A 33 8.27 -10.49 4.20
CA ALA A 33 7.01 -10.95 4.78
C ALA A 33 6.76 -12.44 4.49
N VAL A 34 7.01 -12.90 3.26
CA VAL A 34 6.91 -14.32 2.90
C VAL A 34 7.88 -15.16 3.74
N ASP A 35 9.15 -14.76 3.81
CA ASP A 35 10.20 -15.51 4.54
C ASP A 35 9.89 -15.65 6.04
N ASP A 36 9.32 -14.60 6.65
CA ASP A 36 8.96 -14.57 8.07
C ASP A 36 7.57 -15.20 8.36
N GLY A 37 6.85 -15.65 7.33
CA GLY A 37 5.52 -16.24 7.41
C GLY A 37 4.41 -15.24 7.75
N CYS A 38 4.58 -13.98 7.34
CA CYS A 38 3.59 -12.92 7.49
C CYS A 38 2.57 -12.94 6.36
N GLU A 39 1.29 -12.91 6.72
CA GLU A 39 0.19 -12.84 5.74
C GLU A 39 -0.12 -11.40 5.32
N THR A 40 0.27 -10.43 6.15
CA THR A 40 -0.02 -9.01 5.96
C THR A 40 1.22 -8.14 6.19
N VAL A 41 1.40 -7.15 5.32
CA VAL A 41 2.27 -5.98 5.53
C VAL A 41 1.38 -4.77 5.79
N VAL A 42 1.62 -4.09 6.90
CA VAL A 42 1.08 -2.76 7.19
C VAL A 42 2.14 -1.74 6.83
N GLN A 43 1.88 -1.00 5.76
CA GLN A 43 2.71 0.08 5.29
C GLN A 43 2.38 1.37 6.06
N LEU A 44 3.39 2.00 6.66
CA LEU A 44 3.22 3.02 7.72
C LEU A 44 3.26 4.49 7.26
N GLY A 45 3.00 4.77 5.99
CA GLY A 45 3.07 6.12 5.43
C GLY A 45 4.28 6.31 4.53
N ASP A 46 4.23 7.38 3.74
CA ASP A 46 5.19 7.71 2.69
C ASP A 46 5.32 6.54 1.72
N PHE A 47 4.16 6.07 1.27
CA PHE A 47 4.08 4.94 0.36
C PHE A 47 4.71 5.27 -0.99
N GLY A 48 4.47 6.49 -1.48
CA GLY A 48 4.82 6.91 -2.84
C GLY A 48 3.59 7.19 -3.70
N PHE A 49 2.40 7.30 -3.10
CA PHE A 49 1.17 7.50 -3.86
C PHE A 49 1.15 8.92 -4.47
N GLY A 50 1.20 8.98 -5.80
CA GLY A 50 1.19 10.26 -6.53
C GLY A 50 2.54 11.00 -6.56
N PHE A 51 3.66 10.36 -6.23
CA PHE A 51 5.01 10.94 -6.35
C PHE A 51 5.41 11.17 -7.81
N PHE A 52 5.13 10.19 -8.67
CA PHE A 52 5.36 10.32 -10.10
C PHE A 52 4.17 11.08 -10.68
N TRP A 53 4.45 12.28 -11.21
CA TRP A 53 3.48 13.14 -11.89
C TRP A 53 2.50 12.31 -12.74
N LEU A 54 1.24 12.24 -12.28
CA LEU A 54 0.15 11.55 -12.98
C LEU A 54 -0.40 12.43 -14.11
N GLY A 55 0.48 12.95 -14.97
CA GLY A 55 0.18 13.44 -16.31
C GLY A 55 -0.75 14.64 -16.50
N ASP A 56 -1.65 15.00 -15.59
CA ASP A 56 -2.72 15.97 -15.84
C ASP A 56 -2.93 16.96 -14.67
N ASP A 57 -3.54 18.10 -15.00
CA ASP A 57 -3.90 19.19 -14.09
C ASP A 57 -4.66 18.64 -12.86
N PRO A 58 -4.22 18.92 -11.61
CA PRO A 58 -4.95 18.50 -10.40
C PRO A 58 -6.41 19.02 -10.34
N ALA A 59 -6.78 20.00 -11.18
CA ALA A 59 -8.14 20.50 -11.35
C ALA A 59 -9.04 19.59 -12.21
N GLU A 60 -8.49 18.66 -12.99
CA GLU A 60 -9.27 17.71 -13.79
C GLU A 60 -9.77 16.56 -12.87
N PRO A 61 -11.04 16.16 -12.95
CA PRO A 61 -11.55 14.95 -12.31
C PRO A 61 -11.08 13.69 -13.05
N GLY A 62 -10.76 12.63 -12.32
CA GLY A 62 -10.30 11.37 -12.90
C GLY A 62 -10.25 10.25 -11.87
N ASP A 63 -10.20 9.00 -12.34
CA ASP A 63 -9.97 7.83 -11.48
C ASP A 63 -8.45 7.63 -11.31
N TRP A 64 -7.89 8.08 -10.19
CA TRP A 64 -6.45 8.27 -10.00
C TRP A 64 -5.74 7.07 -9.36
N ALA A 65 -6.42 6.28 -8.52
CA ALA A 65 -5.83 5.06 -7.92
C ALA A 65 -5.37 4.03 -8.96
N PRO A 66 -6.16 3.70 -10.01
CA PRO A 66 -5.73 2.78 -11.04
C PRO A 66 -4.63 3.33 -11.96
N ARG A 67 -4.28 4.61 -11.82
CA ARG A 67 -3.26 5.28 -12.63
C ARG A 67 -1.89 5.35 -11.96
N CYS A 68 -1.80 5.17 -10.64
CA CYS A 68 -0.51 5.14 -9.92
C CYS A 68 0.30 3.90 -10.33
N PRO A 69 1.38 4.04 -11.15
CA PRO A 69 2.11 2.88 -11.65
C PRO A 69 2.77 2.09 -10.51
N PHE A 70 3.29 2.81 -9.52
CA PHE A 70 3.86 2.23 -8.31
C PHE A 70 2.84 1.38 -7.53
N ALA A 71 1.64 1.91 -7.25
CA ALA A 71 0.60 1.16 -6.54
C ALA A 71 0.17 -0.10 -7.29
N ARG A 72 0.15 -0.07 -8.63
CA ARG A 72 -0.10 -1.26 -9.46
C ARG A 72 1.02 -2.28 -9.37
N ALA A 73 2.28 -1.83 -9.40
CA ALA A 73 3.44 -2.68 -9.27
C ALA A 73 3.43 -3.40 -7.91
N VAL A 74 3.22 -2.66 -6.82
CA VAL A 74 3.06 -3.20 -5.46
C VAL A 74 1.89 -4.18 -5.39
N SER A 75 0.72 -3.83 -5.94
CA SER A 75 -0.45 -4.73 -5.96
C SER A 75 -0.14 -6.04 -6.68
N ALA A 76 0.60 -5.99 -7.80
CA ALA A 76 0.98 -7.17 -8.55
C ALA A 76 2.01 -8.04 -7.79
N LEU A 77 3.00 -7.42 -7.13
CA LEU A 77 3.97 -8.10 -6.27
C LEU A 77 3.27 -8.81 -5.11
N ALA A 78 2.43 -8.08 -4.37
CA ALA A 78 1.68 -8.58 -3.23
C ALA A 78 0.75 -9.76 -3.62
N THR A 79 0.00 -9.60 -4.72
CA THR A 79 -0.88 -10.65 -5.25
C THR A 79 -0.10 -11.91 -5.63
N ARG A 80 1.04 -11.77 -6.32
CA ARG A 80 1.89 -12.92 -6.68
C ARG A 80 2.47 -13.62 -5.46
N ALA A 81 2.80 -12.87 -4.41
CA ALA A 81 3.37 -13.40 -3.18
C ALA A 81 2.33 -13.99 -2.21
N GLY A 82 1.03 -13.76 -2.45
CA GLY A 82 -0.02 -14.14 -1.51
C GLY A 82 0.00 -13.31 -0.21
N VAL A 83 0.62 -12.13 -0.24
CA VAL A 83 0.74 -11.21 0.91
C VAL A 83 -0.25 -10.07 0.74
N ARG A 84 -1.00 -9.74 1.78
CA ARG A 84 -1.85 -8.55 1.80
C ARG A 84 -1.03 -7.33 2.17
N VAL A 85 -1.03 -6.29 1.34
CA VAL A 85 -0.48 -4.97 1.69
C VAL A 85 -1.63 -4.03 2.00
N VAL A 86 -1.59 -3.39 3.16
CA VAL A 86 -2.45 -2.26 3.51
C VAL A 86 -1.55 -1.08 3.83
N PHE A 87 -1.86 0.12 3.35
CA PHE A 87 -1.04 1.30 3.62
C PHE A 87 -1.86 2.36 4.35
N VAL A 88 -1.17 3.14 5.17
CA VAL A 88 -1.65 4.38 5.79
C VAL A 88 -1.03 5.54 5.04
N ASP A 89 -1.72 6.66 4.95
CA ASP A 89 -1.21 7.88 4.32
C ASP A 89 -0.04 8.48 5.12
N GLY A 90 1.02 8.89 4.42
CA GLY A 90 2.10 9.70 5.00
C GLY A 90 2.10 11.13 4.46
N ASN A 91 2.88 12.00 5.09
CA ASN A 91 2.92 13.42 4.75
C ASN A 91 3.54 13.70 3.38
N HIS A 92 4.30 12.76 2.82
CA HIS A 92 4.82 12.88 1.46
C HIS A 92 3.86 12.35 0.39
N ASP A 93 2.82 11.58 0.76
CA ASP A 93 1.83 11.10 -0.20
C ASP A 93 0.89 12.24 -0.67
N ASN A 94 0.31 12.07 -1.86
CA ASN A 94 -0.60 13.06 -2.44
C ASN A 94 -1.98 13.06 -1.75
N GLN A 95 -2.13 13.95 -0.76
CA GLN A 95 -3.33 14.09 0.06
C GLN A 95 -4.61 14.40 -0.73
N VAL A 96 -4.50 15.17 -1.83
CA VAL A 96 -5.65 15.52 -2.67
C VAL A 96 -6.18 14.27 -3.37
N LEU A 97 -5.28 13.46 -3.94
CA LEU A 97 -5.67 12.23 -4.62
C LEU A 97 -6.16 11.17 -3.64
N LEU A 98 -5.52 11.04 -2.48
CA LEU A 98 -5.95 10.12 -1.42
C LEU A 98 -7.37 10.45 -0.92
N GLY A 99 -7.69 11.74 -0.75
CA GLY A 99 -9.05 12.17 -0.38
C GLY A 99 -10.11 11.71 -1.38
N ARG A 100 -9.79 11.67 -2.67
CA ARG A 100 -10.70 11.19 -3.73
C ARG A 100 -10.90 9.66 -3.74
N LEU A 101 -10.07 8.88 -3.03
CA LEU A 101 -10.24 7.42 -2.92
C LEU A 101 -11.19 7.00 -1.80
N ALA A 102 -11.46 7.90 -0.86
CA ALA A 102 -12.33 7.66 0.27
C ALA A 102 -13.82 7.98 -0.02
N GLU A 103 -14.10 8.56 -1.19
CA GLU A 103 -15.44 8.88 -1.71
C GLU A 103 -16.04 7.71 -2.52
#